data_AF-L5NJL2-F1
#
_entry.id   AF-L5NJL2-F1
#
_cell.length_a   1.000
_cell.length_b   1.000
_cell.length_c   1.000
_cell.angle_alpha   90.00
_cell.angle_beta   90.00
_cell.angle_gamma   90.00
#
_symmetry.space_group_name_H-M   'P 1'
#
loop_
_entity.id
_entity.type
_entity.pdbx_description
1 polymer ?
#
loop_
_entity_poly.entity_id
_entity_poly.type
_entity_poly.pdbx_seq_one_letter_code
_entity_poly.pdbx_strand_id
1 'polypeptide(L)'
;MTQHVVVGAGPVGLAVMEQLRERGADVAAVTRHDPDLLPEGVESRLADVLYPDRAVAAFADADVVYHCAKPPYDQWPELFPDLTRGIVAGVEAAGARLVVAENLYMYGPVQARLSEDLPYAATGPKGQVRAECADIVLDAHEAGRIEATIGRASDFFGPRVRESVVGEQVFGAAVAGKRAKVFGDPRLAHTYTYVPDFARALVLLGERDEALGGVWHVPNPETVSTRRFVNLVYEAADVDPGFPHIIAAPGVALTLGGYLGAPLNYLSAPLKELSEMRYAFEEPYVVRDAKFRDTFGDAVEPTPLEDAIAETVAWFESQREADETEPIHIETAPRARPSRPESLTRFRPRRAHRAHRAHPPTRLGARLRAAPRSGRRGRARPSRGSSPS
;
A
#
# COMPACT_ATOMS: atom_id res chain seq x y z
N MET A 1 -11.06 23.05 17.03
CA MET A 1 -9.67 22.60 16.87
C MET A 1 -9.63 21.83 15.56
N THR A 2 -8.47 21.70 14.92
CA THR A 2 -8.39 21.03 13.61
C THR A 2 -8.64 19.53 13.79
N GLN A 3 -9.65 19.01 13.10
CA GLN A 3 -10.01 17.59 13.13
C GLN A 3 -9.22 16.85 12.06
N HIS A 4 -8.33 15.96 12.49
CA HIS A 4 -7.53 15.13 11.60
C HIS A 4 -8.11 13.71 11.51
N VAL A 5 -8.31 13.22 10.29
CA VAL A 5 -8.77 11.84 10.05
C VAL A 5 -7.66 11.05 9.37
N VAL A 6 -7.22 9.95 9.98
CA VAL A 6 -6.19 9.07 9.43
C VAL A 6 -6.82 7.77 8.94
N VAL A 7 -6.75 7.53 7.64
CA VAL A 7 -7.33 6.35 6.99
C VAL A 7 -6.32 5.22 7.00
N GLY A 8 -6.62 4.16 7.78
CA GLY A 8 -5.79 2.96 7.93
C GLY A 8 -4.85 3.01 9.14
N ALA A 9 -4.95 1.99 10.01
CA ALA A 9 -4.10 1.81 11.19
C ALA A 9 -2.86 0.91 10.91
N GLY A 10 -2.25 1.07 9.73
CA GLY A 10 -0.93 0.47 9.44
C GLY A 10 0.21 1.27 10.10
N PRO A 11 1.49 0.83 9.99
CA PRO A 11 2.61 1.50 10.67
C PRO A 11 2.72 3.01 10.41
N VAL A 12 2.52 3.44 9.15
CA VAL A 12 2.52 4.86 8.77
C VAL A 12 1.33 5.60 9.39
N GLY A 13 0.13 5.02 9.35
CA GLY A 13 -1.06 5.65 9.91
C GLY A 13 -1.00 5.79 11.44
N LEU A 14 -0.51 4.75 12.14
CA LEU A 14 -0.27 4.80 13.58
C LEU A 14 0.77 5.87 13.93
N ALA A 15 1.88 5.95 13.20
CA ALA A 15 2.88 6.99 13.43
C ALA A 15 2.35 8.42 13.15
N VAL A 16 1.49 8.61 12.13
CA VAL A 16 0.81 9.89 11.89
C VAL A 16 -0.15 10.23 13.04
N MET A 17 -0.93 9.26 13.54
CA MET A 17 -1.81 9.45 14.70
C MET A 17 -0.99 9.84 15.94
N GLU A 18 0.12 9.15 16.22
CA GLU A 18 1.03 9.45 17.35
C GLU A 18 1.56 10.88 17.25
N GLN A 19 2.11 11.28 16.10
CA GLN A 19 2.64 12.62 15.86
C GLN A 19 1.57 13.73 15.99
N LEU A 20 0.32 13.46 15.64
CA LEU A 20 -0.79 14.41 15.83
C LEU A 20 -1.23 14.49 17.31
N ARG A 21 -1.28 13.36 18.02
CA ARG A 21 -1.64 13.31 19.44
C ARG A 21 -0.57 13.92 20.35
N GLU A 22 0.71 13.77 20.04
CA GLU A 22 1.82 14.46 20.70
C GLU A 22 1.70 15.99 20.64
N ARG A 23 1.10 16.51 19.54
CA ARG A 23 0.79 17.94 19.36
C ARG A 23 -0.53 18.39 19.99
N GLY A 24 -1.28 17.46 20.60
CA GLY A 24 -2.59 17.72 21.19
C GLY A 24 -3.72 17.97 20.19
N ALA A 25 -3.56 17.53 18.93
CA ALA A 25 -4.58 17.68 17.90
C ALA A 25 -5.70 16.64 18.06
N ASP A 26 -6.90 16.94 17.57
CA ASP A 26 -8.02 16.00 17.58
C ASP A 26 -7.89 15.02 16.39
N VAL A 27 -7.96 13.71 16.68
CA VAL A 27 -7.61 12.65 15.71
C VAL A 27 -8.67 11.55 15.72
N ALA A 28 -9.13 11.16 14.53
CA ALA A 28 -9.91 9.95 14.32
C ALA A 28 -9.21 8.98 13.37
N ALA A 29 -9.22 7.69 13.69
CA ALA A 29 -8.73 6.60 12.85
C ALA A 29 -9.90 5.98 12.08
N VAL A 30 -9.83 6.00 10.74
CA VAL A 30 -10.81 5.31 9.88
C VAL A 30 -10.28 3.95 9.45
N THR A 31 -10.99 2.89 9.82
CA THR A 31 -10.58 1.50 9.60
C THR A 31 -11.78 0.62 9.19
N ARG A 32 -11.51 -0.51 8.51
CA ARG A 32 -12.57 -1.47 8.10
C ARG A 32 -13.03 -2.40 9.23
N HIS A 33 -12.17 -2.61 10.22
CA HIS A 33 -12.34 -3.48 11.37
C HIS A 33 -11.74 -2.78 12.57
N ASP A 34 -12.30 -3.01 13.76
CA ASP A 34 -11.81 -2.38 14.99
C ASP A 34 -10.36 -2.85 15.24
N PRO A 35 -9.38 -1.93 15.30
CA PRO A 35 -7.98 -2.28 15.52
C PRO A 35 -7.75 -2.67 16.99
N ASP A 36 -6.89 -3.67 17.22
CA ASP A 36 -6.60 -4.16 18.59
C ASP A 36 -5.97 -3.10 19.50
N LEU A 37 -5.30 -2.10 18.92
CA LEU A 37 -4.75 -0.94 19.63
C LEU A 37 -4.74 0.31 18.74
N LEU A 38 -5.15 1.44 19.31
CA LEU A 38 -4.92 2.79 18.77
C LEU A 38 -4.16 3.64 19.81
N PRO A 39 -3.47 4.72 19.38
CA PRO A 39 -2.88 5.69 20.31
C PRO A 39 -3.94 6.34 21.22
N GLU A 40 -3.53 6.77 22.41
CA GLU A 40 -4.46 7.31 23.41
C GLU A 40 -5.17 8.59 22.93
N GLY A 41 -6.49 8.60 23.08
CA GLY A 41 -7.35 9.72 22.67
C GLY A 41 -7.61 9.83 21.16
N VAL A 42 -7.31 8.79 20.39
CA VAL A 42 -7.76 8.65 18.99
C VAL A 42 -9.17 8.07 18.95
N GLU A 43 -10.09 8.71 18.21
CA GLU A 43 -11.44 8.21 17.97
C GLU A 43 -11.43 7.06 16.94
N SER A 44 -12.08 5.92 17.21
CA SER A 44 -12.22 4.82 16.24
C SER A 44 -13.48 5.01 15.36
N ARG A 45 -13.30 5.07 14.04
CA ARG A 45 -14.38 5.19 13.05
C ARG A 45 -14.37 4.00 12.09
N LEU A 46 -15.39 3.15 12.17
CA LEU A 46 -15.51 1.97 11.32
C LEU A 46 -16.17 2.32 9.97
N ALA A 47 -15.37 2.35 8.90
CA ALA A 47 -15.86 2.55 7.54
C ALA A 47 -15.02 1.79 6.50
N ASP A 48 -15.69 1.28 5.47
CA ASP A 48 -15.03 0.78 4.27
C ASP A 48 -15.06 1.86 3.19
N VAL A 49 -13.95 2.59 3.07
CA VAL A 49 -13.81 3.74 2.18
C VAL A 49 -13.61 3.37 0.70
N LEU A 50 -13.69 2.07 0.35
CA LEU A 50 -13.98 1.64 -1.02
C LEU A 50 -15.38 2.10 -1.49
N TYR A 51 -16.27 2.40 -0.55
CA TYR A 51 -17.63 2.89 -0.81
C TYR A 51 -17.70 4.40 -0.51
N PRO A 52 -17.89 5.28 -1.52
CA PRO A 52 -17.86 6.73 -1.34
C PRO A 52 -18.83 7.27 -0.28
N ASP A 53 -20.04 6.71 -0.18
CA ASP A 53 -21.05 7.09 0.82
C ASP A 53 -20.55 6.87 2.26
N ARG A 54 -19.74 5.83 2.48
CA ARG A 54 -19.13 5.54 3.79
C ARG A 54 -17.95 6.46 4.08
N ALA A 55 -17.16 6.81 3.07
CA ALA A 55 -16.08 7.78 3.21
C ALA A 55 -16.63 9.17 3.57
N VAL A 56 -17.67 9.63 2.86
CA VAL A 56 -18.38 10.89 3.16
C VAL A 56 -18.90 10.92 4.61
N ALA A 57 -19.52 9.84 5.07
CA ALA A 57 -20.00 9.76 6.45
C ALA A 57 -18.87 9.75 7.50
N ALA A 58 -17.74 9.09 7.20
CA ALA A 58 -16.60 8.97 8.11
C ALA A 58 -15.75 10.24 8.22
N PHE A 59 -15.78 11.11 7.21
CA PHE A 59 -14.97 12.34 7.13
C PHE A 59 -15.81 13.62 7.33
N ALA A 60 -17.08 13.52 7.75
CA ALA A 60 -18.04 14.63 7.72
C ALA A 60 -17.68 15.89 8.53
N ASP A 61 -16.72 15.77 9.45
CA ASP A 61 -16.18 16.82 10.32
C ASP A 61 -14.67 17.05 10.13
N ALA A 62 -14.05 16.42 9.12
CA ALA A 62 -12.60 16.45 8.92
C ALA A 62 -12.13 17.77 8.29
N ASP A 63 -11.07 18.35 8.85
CA ASP A 63 -10.32 19.43 8.21
C ASP A 63 -9.17 18.87 7.34
N VAL A 64 -8.53 17.78 7.78
CA VAL A 64 -7.42 17.11 7.07
C VAL A 64 -7.59 15.60 7.12
N VAL A 65 -7.48 14.94 5.96
CA VAL A 65 -7.54 13.49 5.79
C VAL A 65 -6.19 12.94 5.33
N TYR A 66 -5.64 11.96 6.05
CA TYR A 66 -4.40 11.26 5.71
C TYR A 66 -4.70 9.89 5.12
N HIS A 67 -4.40 9.68 3.83
CA HIS A 67 -4.50 8.38 3.17
C HIS A 67 -3.25 7.54 3.45
N CYS A 68 -3.34 6.67 4.47
CA CYS A 68 -2.28 5.73 4.87
C CYS A 68 -2.66 4.25 4.63
N ALA A 69 -3.84 4.00 4.07
CA ALA A 69 -4.37 2.66 3.85
C ALA A 69 -3.82 2.03 2.57
N LYS A 70 -3.58 0.72 2.60
CA LYS A 70 -3.28 -0.09 1.42
C LYS A 70 -4.22 -1.30 1.33
N PRO A 71 -4.66 -1.72 0.14
CA PRO A 71 -5.20 -3.07 -0.06
C PRO A 71 -4.12 -4.15 0.20
N PRO A 72 -4.51 -5.44 0.30
CA PRO A 72 -3.59 -6.55 0.19
C PRO A 72 -2.69 -6.41 -1.04
N TYR A 73 -1.40 -6.73 -0.91
CA TYR A 73 -0.39 -6.38 -1.92
C TYR A 73 -0.70 -6.98 -3.30
N ASP A 74 -1.26 -8.19 -3.32
CA ASP A 74 -1.72 -8.95 -4.49
C ASP A 74 -2.94 -8.34 -5.20
N GLN A 75 -3.68 -7.45 -4.53
CA GLN A 75 -4.92 -6.83 -4.99
C GLN A 75 -4.77 -5.32 -5.27
N TRP A 76 -3.54 -4.82 -5.33
CA TRP A 76 -3.28 -3.40 -5.64
C TRP A 76 -3.86 -2.97 -6.99
N PRO A 77 -3.63 -3.67 -8.13
CA PRO A 77 -4.18 -3.28 -9.42
C PRO A 77 -5.71 -3.14 -9.44
N GLU A 78 -6.40 -3.97 -8.66
CA GLU A 78 -7.86 -4.05 -8.63
C GLU A 78 -8.49 -3.07 -7.64
N LEU A 79 -7.89 -2.86 -6.46
CA LEU A 79 -8.55 -2.15 -5.34
C LEU A 79 -7.98 -0.76 -5.04
N PHE A 80 -6.74 -0.45 -5.40
CA PHE A 80 -6.13 0.84 -5.02
C PHE A 80 -6.80 2.06 -5.71
N PRO A 81 -7.18 2.01 -7.00
CA PRO A 81 -7.84 3.14 -7.66
C PRO A 81 -9.20 3.45 -7.03
N ASP A 82 -10.00 2.44 -6.72
CA ASP A 82 -11.32 2.63 -6.10
C ASP A 82 -11.21 3.07 -4.64
N LEU A 83 -10.20 2.59 -3.90
CA LEU A 83 -9.87 3.10 -2.55
C LEU A 83 -9.52 4.59 -2.60
N THR A 84 -8.70 5.00 -3.57
CA THR A 84 -8.28 6.39 -3.72
C THR A 84 -9.45 7.28 -4.17
N ARG A 85 -10.30 6.81 -5.11
CA ARG A 85 -11.53 7.52 -5.52
C ARG A 85 -12.52 7.69 -4.37
N GLY A 86 -12.72 6.66 -3.55
CA GLY A 86 -13.62 6.73 -2.40
C GLY A 86 -13.13 7.71 -1.34
N ILE A 87 -11.83 7.73 -1.06
CA ILE A 87 -11.22 8.74 -0.17
C ILE A 87 -11.36 10.15 -0.75
N VAL A 88 -11.01 10.36 -2.02
CA VAL A 88 -11.17 11.67 -2.70
C VAL A 88 -12.62 12.16 -2.66
N ALA A 89 -13.61 11.28 -2.87
CA ALA A 89 -15.03 11.65 -2.79
C ALA A 89 -15.47 12.04 -1.36
N GLY A 90 -14.92 11.37 -0.33
CA GLY A 90 -15.14 11.76 1.07
C GLY A 90 -14.54 13.13 1.39
N VAL A 91 -13.32 13.39 0.94
CA VAL A 91 -12.60 14.66 1.11
C VAL A 91 -13.34 15.81 0.41
N GLU A 92 -13.75 15.61 -0.85
CA GLU A 92 -14.51 16.58 -1.64
C GLU A 92 -15.83 16.96 -0.96
N ALA A 93 -16.53 16.01 -0.35
CA ALA A 93 -17.77 16.27 0.36
C ALA A 93 -17.58 16.98 1.72
N ALA A 94 -16.47 16.72 2.41
CA ALA A 94 -16.11 17.38 3.67
C ALA A 94 -15.57 18.81 3.45
N GLY A 95 -14.99 19.08 2.28
CA GLY A 95 -14.18 20.29 2.05
C GLY A 95 -12.80 20.20 2.73
N ALA A 96 -12.34 18.99 3.03
CA ALA A 96 -11.09 18.73 3.73
C ALA A 96 -9.87 18.83 2.79
N ARG A 97 -8.68 18.90 3.40
CA ARG A 97 -7.39 18.69 2.71
C ARG A 97 -7.01 17.22 2.70
N LEU A 98 -6.45 16.71 1.60
CA LEU A 98 -5.95 15.33 1.47
C LEU A 98 -4.41 15.29 1.49
N VAL A 99 -3.86 14.52 2.42
CA VAL A 99 -2.44 14.13 2.43
C VAL A 99 -2.33 12.66 2.06
N VAL A 100 -1.57 12.32 1.03
CA VAL A 100 -1.38 10.92 0.60
C VAL A 100 0.00 10.41 0.99
N ALA A 101 0.04 9.28 1.70
CA ALA A 101 1.25 8.51 1.90
C ALA A 101 1.49 7.57 0.71
N GLU A 102 2.56 7.81 -0.04
CA GLU A 102 2.84 7.10 -1.30
C GLU A 102 4.27 6.54 -1.37
N ASN A 103 4.49 5.60 -2.29
CA ASN A 103 5.80 4.99 -2.57
C ASN A 103 6.42 5.60 -3.84
N LEU A 104 7.47 4.98 -4.37
CA LEU A 104 8.21 5.45 -5.56
C LEU A 104 8.00 4.55 -6.79
N TYR A 105 7.03 3.64 -6.77
CA TYR A 105 6.90 2.57 -7.78
C TYR A 105 6.46 3.06 -9.17
N MET A 106 5.84 4.25 -9.26
CA MET A 106 5.37 4.83 -10.52
C MET A 106 6.49 5.20 -11.48
N TYR A 107 7.67 5.57 -10.97
CA TYR A 107 8.82 5.94 -11.81
C TYR A 107 9.37 4.75 -12.60
N GLY A 108 9.28 3.53 -12.05
CA GLY A 108 9.79 2.32 -12.70
C GLY A 108 11.33 2.28 -12.75
N PRO A 109 11.90 1.46 -13.67
CA PRO A 109 13.35 1.33 -13.82
C PRO A 109 13.99 2.65 -14.28
N VAL A 110 14.84 3.24 -13.44
CA VAL A 110 15.56 4.48 -13.74
C VAL A 110 17.05 4.35 -13.39
N GLN A 111 17.91 4.70 -14.35
CA GLN A 111 19.38 4.68 -14.16
C GLN A 111 19.91 5.91 -13.40
N ALA A 112 19.01 6.79 -12.96
CA ALA A 112 19.31 8.04 -12.26
C ALA A 112 18.77 8.00 -10.83
N ARG A 113 19.25 8.91 -9.97
CA ARG A 113 18.65 9.12 -8.65
C ARG A 113 17.21 9.59 -8.80
N LEU A 114 16.32 9.06 -7.97
CA LEU A 114 14.89 9.33 -7.96
C LEU A 114 14.64 10.77 -7.52
N SER A 115 13.93 11.54 -8.34
CA SER A 115 13.44 12.90 -8.06
C SER A 115 12.01 13.08 -8.58
N GLU A 116 11.30 14.07 -8.05
CA GLU A 116 9.87 14.30 -8.27
C GLU A 116 9.51 14.72 -9.70
N ASP A 117 10.50 15.12 -10.50
CA ASP A 117 10.38 15.49 -11.91
C ASP A 117 10.47 14.28 -12.88
N LEU A 118 10.74 13.08 -12.36
CA LEU A 118 10.79 11.87 -13.18
C LEU A 118 9.39 11.48 -13.70
N PRO A 119 9.28 11.06 -14.98
CA PRO A 119 8.02 10.59 -15.53
C PRO A 119 7.58 9.28 -14.88
N TYR A 120 6.27 9.02 -14.87
CA TYR A 120 5.73 7.72 -14.46
C TYR A 120 5.97 6.69 -15.57
N ALA A 121 7.15 6.08 -15.57
CA ALA A 121 7.62 5.17 -16.63
C ALA A 121 7.48 3.68 -16.25
N ALA A 122 6.84 3.34 -15.13
CA ALA A 122 6.65 1.96 -14.73
C ALA A 122 5.77 1.15 -15.70
N THR A 123 6.27 -0.03 -16.07
CA THR A 123 5.60 -0.96 -17.00
C THR A 123 4.89 -2.12 -16.31
N GLY A 124 5.07 -2.27 -15.00
CA GLY A 124 4.46 -3.31 -14.18
C GLY A 124 3.12 -2.86 -13.56
N PRO A 125 2.17 -3.78 -13.29
CA PRO A 125 0.85 -3.45 -12.74
C PRO A 125 0.87 -2.63 -11.45
N LYS A 126 1.82 -2.85 -10.54
CA LYS A 126 1.91 -2.09 -9.29
C LYS A 126 2.40 -0.68 -9.52
N GLY A 127 3.41 -0.49 -10.36
CA GLY A 127 3.87 0.86 -10.70
C GLY A 127 2.81 1.66 -11.46
N GLN A 128 2.11 1.01 -12.40
CA GLN A 128 1.01 1.60 -13.17
C GLN A 128 -0.18 2.00 -12.29
N VAL A 129 -0.61 1.13 -11.35
CA VAL A 129 -1.73 1.48 -10.47
C VAL A 129 -1.37 2.56 -9.45
N ARG A 130 -0.10 2.65 -9.01
CA ARG A 130 0.36 3.76 -8.18
C ARG A 130 0.43 5.08 -8.96
N ALA A 131 0.83 5.05 -10.24
CA ALA A 131 0.71 6.20 -11.13
C ALA A 131 -0.75 6.67 -11.26
N GLU A 132 -1.69 5.76 -11.58
CA GLU A 132 -3.13 6.07 -11.67
C GLU A 132 -3.68 6.68 -10.37
N CYS A 133 -3.25 6.19 -9.20
CA CYS A 133 -3.68 6.76 -7.92
C CYS A 133 -3.14 8.18 -7.68
N ALA A 134 -1.90 8.46 -8.08
CA ALA A 134 -1.35 9.82 -8.01
C ALA A 134 -2.11 10.76 -8.97
N ASP A 135 -2.37 10.33 -10.19
CA ASP A 135 -3.13 11.09 -11.20
C ASP A 135 -4.55 11.39 -10.70
N ILE A 136 -5.27 10.42 -10.12
CA ILE A 136 -6.62 10.61 -9.53
C ILE A 136 -6.64 11.75 -8.49
N VAL A 137 -5.58 11.87 -7.69
CA VAL A 137 -5.48 12.88 -6.62
C VAL A 137 -5.09 14.24 -7.18
N LEU A 138 -4.10 14.29 -8.08
CA LEU A 138 -3.64 15.53 -8.70
C LEU A 138 -4.70 16.11 -9.64
N ASP A 139 -5.36 15.31 -10.46
CA ASP A 139 -6.50 15.73 -11.31
C ASP A 139 -7.64 16.31 -10.48
N ALA A 140 -7.93 15.74 -9.30
CA ALA A 140 -8.95 16.26 -8.39
C ALA A 140 -8.56 17.62 -7.80
N HIS A 141 -7.26 17.83 -7.54
CA HIS A 141 -6.74 19.11 -7.07
C HIS A 141 -6.70 20.17 -8.18
N GLU A 142 -6.19 19.85 -9.37
CA GLU A 142 -6.14 20.75 -10.53
C GLU A 142 -7.55 21.18 -10.98
N ALA A 143 -8.55 20.28 -10.85
CA ALA A 143 -9.96 20.59 -11.08
C ALA A 143 -10.60 21.46 -9.97
N GLY A 144 -9.87 21.79 -8.90
CA GLY A 144 -10.36 22.58 -7.77
C GLY A 144 -11.40 21.86 -6.89
N ARG A 145 -11.44 20.52 -6.92
CA ARG A 145 -12.40 19.72 -6.14
C ARG A 145 -11.91 19.45 -4.71
N ILE A 146 -10.60 19.35 -4.52
CA ILE A 146 -9.95 19.15 -3.22
C ILE A 146 -8.65 19.96 -3.11
N GLU A 147 -8.23 20.27 -1.90
CA GLU A 147 -6.83 20.59 -1.62
C GLU A 147 -6.07 19.27 -1.41
N ALA A 148 -4.97 19.02 -2.12
CA ALA A 148 -4.24 17.76 -1.96
C ALA A 148 -2.71 17.93 -2.04
N THR A 149 -2.00 17.02 -1.38
CA THR A 149 -0.55 16.88 -1.41
C THR A 149 -0.13 15.41 -1.26
N ILE A 150 1.00 15.03 -1.85
CA ILE A 150 1.48 13.64 -1.89
C ILE A 150 2.89 13.57 -1.30
N GLY A 151 3.04 12.93 -0.15
CA GLY A 151 4.32 12.57 0.44
C GLY A 151 4.77 11.19 -0.06
N ARG A 152 5.91 11.13 -0.73
CA ARG A 152 6.52 9.90 -1.26
C ARG A 152 7.75 9.48 -0.47
N ALA A 153 7.87 8.18 -0.29
CA ALA A 153 8.94 7.56 0.47
C ALA A 153 9.38 6.23 -0.13
N SER A 154 10.60 5.82 0.25
CA SER A 154 11.26 4.61 -0.23
C SER A 154 10.82 3.37 0.55
N ASP A 155 11.56 2.27 0.44
CA ASP A 155 11.37 1.10 1.30
C ASP A 155 11.47 1.49 2.77
N PHE A 156 10.37 1.24 3.50
CA PHE A 156 10.19 1.69 4.87
C PHE A 156 10.87 0.78 5.89
N PHE A 157 11.31 1.39 6.99
CA PHE A 157 11.63 0.70 8.23
C PHE A 157 11.16 1.53 9.44
N GLY A 158 11.11 0.90 10.61
CA GLY A 158 10.66 1.53 11.84
C GLY A 158 9.87 0.59 12.75
N PRO A 159 9.53 1.03 13.96
CA PRO A 159 8.55 0.37 14.81
C PRO A 159 7.31 -0.05 14.01
N ARG A 160 6.81 -1.26 14.24
CA ARG A 160 5.64 -1.86 13.58
C ARG A 160 5.83 -2.24 12.09
N VAL A 161 6.95 -1.90 11.45
CA VAL A 161 7.18 -2.17 10.02
C VAL A 161 7.66 -3.61 9.78
N ARG A 162 6.73 -4.58 9.91
CA ARG A 162 7.02 -6.01 9.73
C ARG A 162 7.05 -6.46 8.26
N GLU A 163 6.19 -5.88 7.42
CA GLU A 163 5.95 -6.33 6.03
C GLU A 163 6.88 -5.72 4.95
N SER A 164 7.82 -4.84 5.30
CA SER A 164 8.75 -4.27 4.30
C SER A 164 9.86 -5.26 3.92
N VAL A 165 10.58 -4.95 2.84
CA VAL A 165 11.74 -5.75 2.37
C VAL A 165 12.86 -5.88 3.41
N VAL A 166 12.91 -4.99 4.41
CA VAL A 166 13.86 -5.04 5.54
C VAL A 166 13.19 -5.37 6.89
N GLY A 167 11.87 -5.56 6.96
CA GLY A 167 11.15 -5.86 8.21
C GLY A 167 11.48 -7.24 8.79
N GLU A 168 10.58 -8.21 8.67
CA GLU A 168 10.81 -9.56 9.21
C GLU A 168 12.07 -10.27 8.66
N GLN A 169 12.49 -9.95 7.43
CA GLN A 169 13.64 -10.62 6.80
C GLN A 169 15.01 -10.06 7.24
N VAL A 170 15.06 -8.90 7.91
CA VAL A 170 16.29 -8.30 8.47
C VAL A 170 16.14 -8.01 9.95
N PHE A 171 15.28 -7.07 10.37
CA PHE A 171 15.07 -6.77 11.79
C PHE A 171 14.55 -7.99 12.56
N GLY A 172 13.45 -8.60 12.10
CA GLY A 172 12.89 -9.81 12.72
C GLY A 172 13.83 -11.02 12.69
N ALA A 173 14.76 -11.07 11.72
CA ALA A 173 15.81 -12.09 11.66
C ALA A 173 16.94 -11.83 12.66
N ALA A 174 17.38 -10.57 12.81
CA ALA A 174 18.44 -10.16 13.74
C ALA A 174 18.06 -10.46 15.19
N VAL A 175 16.90 -9.95 15.66
CA VAL A 175 16.40 -10.18 17.02
C VAL A 175 16.05 -11.66 17.29
N ALA A 176 16.00 -12.50 16.26
CA ALA A 176 15.78 -13.94 16.37
C ALA A 176 17.07 -14.78 16.30
N GLY A 177 18.26 -14.18 16.26
CA GLY A 177 19.53 -14.90 16.10
C GLY A 177 19.67 -15.60 14.74
N LYS A 178 18.92 -15.17 13.73
CA LYS A 178 18.86 -15.78 12.39
C LYS A 178 19.66 -14.93 11.39
N ARG A 179 19.92 -15.51 10.22
CA ARG A 179 20.57 -14.83 9.09
C ARG A 179 19.57 -14.00 8.31
N ALA A 180 19.98 -12.79 7.93
CA ALA A 180 19.17 -11.89 7.12
C ALA A 180 18.95 -12.47 5.71
N LYS A 181 17.77 -12.26 5.16
CA LYS A 181 17.49 -12.53 3.74
C LYS A 181 17.26 -11.22 3.02
N VAL A 182 18.13 -10.93 2.05
CA VAL A 182 18.05 -9.71 1.25
C VAL A 182 17.77 -10.05 -0.21
N PHE A 183 17.00 -9.18 -0.85
CA PHE A 183 16.63 -9.32 -2.25
C PHE A 183 17.59 -8.49 -3.12
N GLY A 184 17.97 -9.00 -4.30
CA GLY A 184 18.85 -8.29 -5.24
C GLY A 184 20.34 -8.31 -4.85
N ASP A 185 21.09 -7.27 -5.21
CA ASP A 185 22.51 -7.12 -4.91
C ASP A 185 22.74 -6.18 -3.70
N PRO A 186 23.08 -6.70 -2.51
CA PRO A 186 23.20 -5.88 -1.31
C PRO A 186 24.43 -4.96 -1.29
N ARG A 187 25.23 -4.91 -2.37
CA ARG A 187 26.32 -3.94 -2.54
C ARG A 187 25.82 -2.59 -3.06
N LEU A 188 24.64 -2.54 -3.66
CA LEU A 188 24.09 -1.34 -4.26
C LEU A 188 23.60 -0.37 -3.19
N ALA A 189 23.68 0.93 -3.50
CA ALA A 189 23.19 1.99 -2.63
C ALA A 189 21.66 2.03 -2.64
N HIS A 190 21.05 2.15 -1.47
CA HIS A 190 19.60 2.12 -1.25
C HIS A 190 19.24 3.16 -0.20
N THR A 191 18.29 4.04 -0.50
CA THR A 191 17.71 4.95 0.50
C THR A 191 16.57 4.23 1.19
N TYR A 192 16.57 4.17 2.53
CA TYR A 192 15.47 3.62 3.32
C TYR A 192 14.77 4.75 4.09
N THR A 193 13.45 4.70 4.20
CA THR A 193 12.67 5.74 4.90
C THR A 193 12.27 5.28 6.30
N TYR A 194 12.63 6.07 7.31
CA TYR A 194 12.19 5.84 8.69
C TYR A 194 10.73 6.31 8.86
N VAL A 195 9.84 5.44 9.32
CA VAL A 195 8.39 5.73 9.36
C VAL A 195 8.00 6.89 10.28
N PRO A 196 8.57 7.06 11.48
CA PRO A 196 8.34 8.27 12.30
C PRO A 196 8.71 9.57 11.59
N ASP A 197 9.81 9.59 10.82
CA ASP A 197 10.20 10.77 10.02
C ASP A 197 9.22 11.02 8.88
N PHE A 198 8.76 9.95 8.21
CA PHE A 198 7.73 10.05 7.18
C PHE A 198 6.41 10.60 7.75
N ALA A 199 6.02 10.17 8.95
CA ALA A 199 4.84 10.71 9.63
C ALA A 199 5.00 12.21 9.95
N ARG A 200 6.17 12.65 10.45
CA ARG A 200 6.46 14.09 10.64
C ARG A 200 6.33 14.88 9.33
N ALA A 201 6.87 14.35 8.24
CA ALA A 201 6.76 14.97 6.92
C ALA A 201 5.31 15.02 6.41
N LEU A 202 4.53 13.94 6.51
CA LEU A 202 3.13 13.93 6.11
C LEU A 202 2.28 14.94 6.90
N VAL A 203 2.47 15.03 8.21
CA VAL A 203 1.78 16.03 9.05
C VAL A 203 2.15 17.45 8.63
N LEU A 204 3.45 17.74 8.41
CA LEU A 204 3.88 19.05 7.92
C LEU A 204 3.25 19.39 6.56
N LEU A 205 3.19 18.45 5.62
CA LEU A 205 2.57 18.68 4.30
C LEU A 205 1.05 18.96 4.43
N GLY A 206 0.36 18.36 5.41
CA GLY A 206 -1.03 18.69 5.72
C GLY A 206 -1.22 20.11 6.29
N GLU A 207 -0.26 20.59 7.08
CA GLU A 207 -0.32 21.88 7.76
C GLU A 207 0.11 23.08 6.90
N ARG A 208 0.58 22.87 5.65
CA ARG A 208 1.27 23.90 4.86
C ARG A 208 0.72 24.07 3.45
N ASP A 209 0.25 25.28 3.15
CA ASP A 209 -0.31 25.63 1.84
C ASP A 209 0.75 25.53 0.71
N GLU A 210 2.03 25.72 1.04
CA GLU A 210 3.14 25.55 0.11
C GLU A 210 3.30 24.10 -0.39
N ALA A 211 2.67 23.13 0.29
CA ALA A 211 2.69 21.72 -0.08
C ALA A 211 1.64 21.34 -1.15
N LEU A 212 0.64 22.18 -1.38
CA LEU A 212 -0.54 21.85 -2.19
C LEU A 212 -0.22 21.71 -3.68
N GLY A 213 -0.87 20.74 -4.34
CA GLY A 213 -0.59 20.32 -5.71
C GLY A 213 0.79 19.67 -5.89
N GLY A 214 1.56 19.50 -4.81
CA GLY A 214 2.90 18.97 -4.84
C GLY A 214 2.98 17.46 -4.56
N VAL A 215 3.82 16.79 -5.35
CA VAL A 215 4.51 15.56 -4.96
C VAL A 215 5.80 15.93 -4.23
N TRP A 216 6.13 15.22 -3.16
CA TRP A 216 7.27 15.52 -2.29
C TRP A 216 8.02 14.23 -1.92
N HIS A 217 9.29 14.12 -2.28
CA HIS A 217 10.16 13.10 -1.68
C HIS A 217 10.56 13.56 -0.29
N VAL A 218 10.16 12.82 0.74
CA VAL A 218 10.43 13.20 2.13
C VAL A 218 11.92 13.06 2.47
N PRO A 219 12.45 13.80 3.46
CA PRO A 219 13.81 13.61 3.93
C PRO A 219 14.06 12.19 4.44
N ASN A 220 15.27 11.69 4.20
CA ASN A 220 15.68 10.34 4.60
C ASN A 220 17.02 10.37 5.36
N PRO A 221 17.31 9.37 6.20
CA PRO A 221 18.66 9.12 6.72
C PRO A 221 19.67 8.87 5.58
N GLU A 222 20.95 8.74 5.93
CA GLU A 222 22.00 8.56 4.94
C GLU A 222 21.77 7.35 4.01
N THR A 223 22.07 7.54 2.73
CA THR A 223 21.94 6.46 1.73
C THR A 223 23.17 5.57 1.76
N VAL A 224 22.98 4.34 2.23
CA VAL A 224 24.03 3.33 2.39
C VAL A 224 23.83 2.15 1.45
N SER A 225 24.78 1.21 1.41
CA SER A 225 24.50 -0.09 0.78
C SER A 225 23.58 -0.93 1.67
N THR A 226 22.70 -1.77 1.09
CA THR A 226 21.87 -2.70 1.88
C THR A 226 22.72 -3.57 2.81
N ARG A 227 23.95 -3.95 2.43
CA ARG A 227 24.89 -4.64 3.31
C ARG A 227 25.29 -3.80 4.54
N ARG A 228 25.58 -2.49 4.37
CA ARG A 228 25.89 -1.62 5.52
C ARG A 228 24.66 -1.42 6.40
N PHE A 229 23.48 -1.24 5.81
CA PHE A 229 22.22 -1.20 6.55
C PHE A 229 22.02 -2.47 7.40
N VAL A 230 22.12 -3.66 6.79
CA VAL A 230 22.01 -4.92 7.52
C VAL A 230 23.10 -5.05 8.59
N ASN A 231 24.35 -4.69 8.31
CA ASN A 231 25.40 -4.71 9.33
C ASN A 231 25.04 -3.83 10.53
N LEU A 232 24.55 -2.60 10.31
CA LEU A 232 24.07 -1.71 11.37
C LEU A 232 22.95 -2.34 12.21
N VAL A 233 22.01 -3.06 11.59
CA VAL A 233 20.93 -3.76 12.32
C VAL A 233 21.48 -4.87 13.23
N TYR A 234 22.48 -5.62 12.78
CA TYR A 234 23.11 -6.68 13.61
C TYR A 234 24.08 -6.11 14.65
N GLU A 235 24.74 -4.99 14.35
CA GLU A 235 25.53 -4.20 15.31
C GLU A 235 24.62 -3.67 16.44
N ALA A 236 23.44 -3.15 16.12
CA ALA A 236 22.47 -2.62 17.09
C ALA A 236 21.75 -3.71 17.91
N ALA A 237 21.54 -4.90 17.35
CA ALA A 237 20.94 -6.04 18.05
C ALA A 237 21.94 -6.87 18.88
N ASP A 238 23.25 -6.54 18.86
CA ASP A 238 24.34 -7.29 19.53
C ASP A 238 24.34 -8.81 19.23
N VAL A 239 24.15 -9.18 17.96
CA VAL A 239 24.03 -10.59 17.52
C VAL A 239 25.02 -10.95 16.40
N ASP A 240 25.79 -12.02 16.60
CA ASP A 240 26.52 -12.73 15.53
C ASP A 240 25.78 -14.03 15.12
N PRO A 241 25.11 -14.08 13.95
CA PRO A 241 24.43 -15.27 13.44
C PRO A 241 25.37 -16.20 12.65
N GLY A 242 26.69 -15.94 12.69
CA GLY A 242 27.74 -16.69 12.03
C GLY A 242 27.82 -16.48 10.51
N PHE A 243 29.03 -16.60 9.96
CA PHE A 243 29.29 -16.34 8.55
C PHE A 243 28.69 -17.40 7.59
N PRO A 244 28.11 -17.01 6.44
CA PRO A 244 27.70 -15.65 6.07
C PRO A 244 26.39 -15.27 6.78
N HIS A 245 26.33 -14.06 7.36
CA HIS A 245 25.14 -13.56 8.07
C HIS A 245 24.05 -13.02 7.13
N ILE A 246 24.41 -12.71 5.88
CA ILE A 246 23.51 -12.21 4.83
C ILE A 246 23.34 -13.27 3.75
N ILE A 247 22.10 -13.67 3.47
CA ILE A 247 21.72 -14.54 2.37
C ILE A 247 21.04 -13.68 1.31
N ALA A 248 21.77 -13.36 0.23
CA ALA A 248 21.22 -12.62 -0.90
C ALA A 248 20.54 -13.54 -1.91
N ALA A 249 19.36 -13.14 -2.40
CA ALA A 249 18.66 -13.78 -3.51
C ALA A 249 18.77 -12.90 -4.78
N PRO A 250 19.68 -13.21 -5.73
CA PRO A 250 19.79 -12.46 -6.99
C PRO A 250 18.50 -12.62 -7.81
N GLY A 251 18.01 -11.54 -8.43
CA GLY A 251 16.71 -11.56 -9.14
C GLY A 251 16.61 -12.59 -10.27
N VAL A 252 17.74 -12.99 -10.85
CA VAL A 252 17.87 -14.12 -11.79
C VAL A 252 17.42 -15.45 -11.17
N ALA A 253 17.79 -15.73 -9.91
CA ALA A 253 17.41 -16.98 -9.22
C ALA A 253 15.90 -17.05 -8.95
N LEU A 254 15.27 -15.90 -8.68
CA LEU A 254 13.83 -15.78 -8.46
C LEU A 254 13.04 -15.90 -9.77
N THR A 255 13.58 -15.33 -10.85
CA THR A 255 13.06 -15.50 -12.21
C THR A 255 13.09 -16.98 -12.63
N LEU A 256 14.23 -17.67 -12.44
CA LEU A 256 14.37 -19.11 -12.72
C LEU A 256 13.48 -19.99 -11.82
N GLY A 257 13.32 -19.64 -10.55
CA GLY A 257 12.39 -20.32 -9.64
C GLY A 257 10.92 -20.23 -10.13
N GLY A 258 10.52 -19.07 -10.65
CA GLY A 258 9.20 -18.88 -11.26
C GLY A 258 8.98 -19.68 -12.55
N TYR A 259 10.01 -19.85 -13.38
CA TYR A 259 9.88 -20.59 -14.65
C TYR A 259 10.04 -22.11 -14.54
N LEU A 260 10.88 -22.60 -13.63
CA LEU A 260 11.11 -24.05 -13.44
C LEU A 260 10.03 -24.73 -12.58
N GLY A 261 9.10 -23.95 -12.00
CA GLY A 261 8.01 -24.42 -11.11
C GLY A 261 6.66 -24.75 -11.78
N ALA A 262 6.58 -24.80 -13.12
CA ALA A 262 5.34 -25.18 -13.82
C ALA A 262 5.29 -26.71 -14.03
N PRO A 263 4.24 -27.41 -13.56
CA PRO A 263 2.84 -27.07 -13.84
C PRO A 263 1.96 -26.73 -12.61
N LEU A 264 2.49 -26.02 -11.60
CA LEU A 264 1.76 -25.61 -10.38
C LEU A 264 1.58 -24.08 -10.28
N ASN A 265 1.19 -23.44 -11.40
CA ASN A 265 1.22 -21.99 -11.58
C ASN A 265 0.09 -21.19 -10.87
N TYR A 266 -0.29 -21.61 -9.66
CA TYR A 266 -1.30 -20.99 -8.79
C TYR A 266 -0.76 -20.61 -7.40
N LEU A 267 0.53 -20.86 -7.09
CA LEU A 267 1.01 -20.93 -5.69
C LEU A 267 2.23 -20.07 -5.32
N SER A 268 2.57 -19.00 -6.07
CA SER A 268 3.56 -18.01 -5.58
C SER A 268 3.38 -16.59 -6.14
N ALA A 269 2.26 -15.95 -5.80
CA ALA A 269 2.09 -14.51 -6.01
C ALA A 269 3.32 -13.67 -5.54
N PRO A 270 3.92 -13.91 -4.34
CA PRO A 270 5.04 -13.10 -3.86
C PRO A 270 6.27 -13.09 -4.78
N LEU A 271 6.56 -14.20 -5.48
CA LEU A 271 7.74 -14.27 -6.35
C LEU A 271 7.55 -13.47 -7.64
N LYS A 272 6.34 -13.47 -8.19
CA LYS A 272 6.00 -12.67 -9.38
C LYS A 272 6.05 -11.17 -9.05
N GLU A 273 5.53 -10.78 -7.90
CA GLU A 273 5.51 -9.38 -7.44
C GLU A 273 6.91 -8.84 -7.14
N LEU A 274 7.75 -9.64 -6.49
CA LEU A 274 9.16 -9.30 -6.27
C LEU A 274 9.94 -9.19 -7.60
N SER A 275 9.59 -10.01 -8.61
CA SER A 275 10.20 -9.90 -9.95
C SER A 275 9.80 -8.63 -10.71
N GLU A 276 8.67 -8.00 -10.36
CA GLU A 276 8.24 -6.72 -10.93
C GLU A 276 9.06 -5.57 -10.36
N MET A 277 9.29 -5.56 -9.05
CA MET A 277 10.07 -4.53 -8.33
C MET A 277 11.58 -4.76 -8.38
N ARG A 278 12.04 -5.66 -9.26
CA ARG A 278 13.45 -6.10 -9.34
C ARG A 278 14.43 -4.96 -9.61
N TYR A 279 14.01 -3.94 -10.35
CA TYR A 279 14.82 -2.76 -10.66
C TYR A 279 15.24 -1.99 -9.40
N ALA A 280 14.43 -1.99 -8.33
CA ALA A 280 14.74 -1.31 -7.07
C ALA A 280 15.87 -1.98 -6.27
N PHE A 281 16.33 -3.17 -6.67
CA PHE A 281 17.35 -3.94 -5.93
C PHE A 281 18.46 -4.53 -6.83
N GLU A 282 18.39 -4.30 -8.14
CA GLU A 282 19.46 -4.62 -9.10
C GLU A 282 20.14 -3.37 -9.69
N GLU A 283 19.61 -2.18 -9.40
CA GLU A 283 20.22 -0.87 -9.70
C GLU A 283 20.22 0.00 -8.42
N PRO A 284 21.08 1.05 -8.30
CA PRO A 284 21.11 1.91 -7.11
C PRO A 284 19.81 2.69 -6.90
N TYR A 285 19.10 2.41 -5.80
CA TYR A 285 17.81 3.01 -5.48
C TYR A 285 17.97 4.21 -4.55
N VAL A 286 18.45 5.32 -5.13
CA VAL A 286 18.85 6.52 -4.38
C VAL A 286 17.82 7.63 -4.57
N VAL A 287 17.23 8.11 -3.47
CA VAL A 287 16.21 9.17 -3.46
C VAL A 287 16.85 10.54 -3.24
N ARG A 288 16.35 11.55 -3.95
CA ARG A 288 16.60 12.98 -3.68
C ARG A 288 15.37 13.57 -3.02
N ASP A 289 15.60 14.42 -2.02
CA ASP A 289 14.64 15.16 -1.20
C ASP A 289 14.83 16.69 -1.34
N ALA A 290 15.61 17.12 -2.34
CA ALA A 290 16.03 18.51 -2.50
C ALA A 290 14.85 19.49 -2.59
N LYS A 291 13.80 19.13 -3.34
CA LYS A 291 12.57 19.93 -3.45
C LYS A 291 11.93 20.19 -2.08
N PHE A 292 11.86 19.17 -1.22
CA PHE A 292 11.33 19.29 0.13
C PHE A 292 12.20 20.23 0.97
N ARG A 293 13.53 20.03 1.00
CA ARG A 293 14.47 20.87 1.75
C ARG A 293 14.48 22.32 1.27
N ASP A 294 14.45 22.55 -0.04
CA ASP A 294 14.43 23.89 -0.64
C ASP A 294 13.13 24.66 -0.31
N THR A 295 12.02 23.94 -0.01
CA THR A 295 10.72 24.55 0.32
C THR A 295 10.50 24.70 1.83
N PHE A 296 10.83 23.68 2.61
CA PHE A 296 10.50 23.60 4.04
C PHE A 296 11.71 23.78 4.97
N GLY A 297 12.93 23.85 4.42
CA GLY A 297 14.17 23.90 5.19
C GLY A 297 14.31 22.67 6.10
N ASP A 298 14.80 22.92 7.31
CA ASP A 298 15.06 21.89 8.33
C ASP A 298 13.81 21.60 9.20
N ALA A 299 12.60 21.90 8.71
CA ALA A 299 11.35 21.64 9.44
C ALA A 299 11.07 20.15 9.70
N VAL A 300 11.67 19.26 8.91
CA VAL A 300 11.79 17.83 9.21
C VAL A 300 13.22 17.41 8.93
N GLU A 301 14.05 17.36 9.97
CA GLU A 301 15.34 16.68 9.91
C GLU A 301 15.12 15.16 9.98
N PRO A 302 15.85 14.36 9.17
CA PRO A 302 15.84 12.91 9.29
C PRO A 302 16.60 12.48 10.54
N THR A 303 16.05 11.49 11.24
CA THR A 303 16.70 10.82 12.37
C THR A 303 17.99 10.15 11.86
N PRO A 304 19.13 10.23 12.59
CA PRO A 304 20.36 9.53 12.21
C PRO A 304 20.11 8.03 11.98
N LEU A 305 20.82 7.43 11.02
CA LEU A 305 20.53 6.06 10.58
C LEU A 305 20.71 5.05 11.72
N GLU A 306 21.78 5.20 12.50
CA GLU A 306 22.07 4.38 13.68
C GLU A 306 20.95 4.48 14.73
N ASP A 307 20.47 5.68 15.04
CA ASP A 307 19.43 5.91 16.05
C ASP A 307 18.08 5.31 15.60
N ALA A 308 17.69 5.56 14.35
CA ALA A 308 16.48 4.99 13.75
C ALA A 308 16.53 3.45 13.69
N ILE A 309 17.71 2.88 13.43
CA ILE A 309 17.92 1.42 13.48
C ILE A 309 17.80 0.89 14.91
N ALA A 310 18.40 1.56 15.90
CA ALA A 310 18.34 1.16 17.30
C ALA A 310 16.90 1.19 17.85
N GLU A 311 16.14 2.27 17.58
CA GLU A 311 14.71 2.36 17.92
C GLU A 311 13.88 1.25 17.27
N THR A 312 14.20 0.90 16.01
CA THR A 312 13.53 -0.21 15.31
C THR A 312 13.87 -1.57 15.94
N VAL A 313 15.14 -1.83 16.25
CA VAL A 313 15.58 -3.08 16.91
C VAL A 313 14.89 -3.23 18.27
N ALA A 314 14.95 -2.21 19.12
CA ALA A 314 14.33 -2.22 20.45
C ALA A 314 12.82 -2.48 20.39
N TRP A 315 12.13 -1.94 19.37
CA TRP A 315 10.73 -2.29 19.13
C TRP A 315 10.56 -3.78 18.80
N PHE A 316 11.31 -4.32 17.85
CA PHE A 316 11.24 -5.74 17.47
C PHE A 316 11.58 -6.70 18.64
N GLU A 317 12.51 -6.31 19.52
CA GLU A 317 12.84 -7.06 20.75
C GLU A 317 11.65 -7.07 21.71
N SER A 318 11.06 -5.91 22.00
CA SER A 318 9.89 -5.82 22.91
C SER A 318 8.71 -6.68 22.47
N GLN A 319 8.51 -6.87 21.16
CA GLN A 319 7.45 -7.74 20.64
C GLN A 319 7.76 -9.22 20.86
N ARG A 320 9.04 -9.61 20.78
CA ARG A 320 9.45 -11.00 21.11
C ARG A 320 9.24 -11.32 22.58
N GLU A 321 9.58 -10.38 23.47
CA GLU A 321 9.35 -10.57 24.91
C GLU A 321 7.86 -10.74 25.23
N ALA A 322 6.98 -10.00 24.53
CA ALA A 322 5.53 -10.20 24.60
C ALA A 322 5.11 -11.59 24.07
N ASP A 323 5.55 -11.96 22.86
CA ASP A 323 5.26 -13.27 22.25
C ASP A 323 5.77 -14.46 23.11
N GLU A 324 6.89 -14.30 23.82
CA GLU A 324 7.49 -15.34 24.68
C GLU A 324 6.88 -15.39 26.10
N THR A 325 6.20 -14.32 26.54
CA THR A 325 5.53 -14.26 27.86
C THR A 325 4.02 -14.53 27.81
N GLU A 326 3.40 -14.58 26.63
CA GLU A 326 2.00 -14.99 26.49
C GLU A 326 1.82 -16.47 26.90
N PRO A 327 0.94 -16.79 27.87
CA PRO A 327 0.82 -18.15 28.37
C PRO A 327 0.23 -19.09 27.32
N ILE A 328 0.94 -20.18 27.01
CA ILE A 328 0.49 -21.21 26.06
C ILE A 328 -0.87 -21.77 26.49
N HIS A 329 -1.94 -21.31 25.81
CA HIS A 329 -3.28 -21.83 25.97
C HIS A 329 -3.39 -23.23 25.37
N ILE A 330 -3.01 -24.25 26.15
CA ILE A 330 -3.31 -25.65 25.83
C ILE A 330 -4.81 -25.88 25.99
N GLU A 331 -5.56 -25.74 24.89
CA GLU A 331 -6.99 -26.01 24.82
C GLU A 331 -7.26 -27.51 25.03
N THR A 332 -7.45 -27.90 26.29
CA THR A 332 -7.75 -29.29 26.69
C THR A 332 -9.22 -29.64 26.44
N ALA A 333 -9.61 -29.67 25.16
CA ALA A 333 -10.94 -30.14 24.75
C ALA A 333 -11.12 -31.63 25.15
N PRO A 334 -12.18 -31.99 25.91
CA PRO A 334 -12.40 -33.37 26.33
C PRO A 334 -12.79 -34.25 25.13
N ARG A 335 -12.10 -35.39 24.95
CA ARG A 335 -12.36 -36.35 23.86
C ARG A 335 -13.79 -36.91 23.91
N ALA A 336 -14.68 -36.38 23.07
CA ALA A 336 -15.96 -37.01 22.78
C ALA A 336 -15.74 -38.37 22.09
N ARG A 337 -16.38 -39.43 22.60
CA ARG A 337 -16.38 -40.76 21.96
C ARG A 337 -17.26 -40.74 20.69
N PRO A 338 -16.83 -41.33 19.57
CA PRO A 338 -17.68 -41.44 18.39
C PRO A 338 -18.82 -42.45 18.63
N SER A 339 -20.06 -42.01 18.40
CA SER A 339 -21.23 -42.88 18.36
C SER A 339 -21.29 -43.67 17.03
N ARG A 340 -21.63 -44.96 17.11
CA ARG A 340 -21.83 -45.81 15.93
C ARG A 340 -23.17 -45.49 15.25
N PRO A 341 -23.26 -45.50 13.90
CA PRO A 341 -24.54 -45.56 13.21
C PRO A 341 -25.02 -47.02 13.13
N GLU A 342 -26.22 -47.31 13.63
CA GLU A 342 -26.93 -48.54 13.31
C GLU A 342 -27.77 -48.37 12.05
N SER A 343 -27.53 -49.25 11.07
CA SER A 343 -28.40 -49.45 9.90
C SER A 343 -29.61 -50.31 10.26
N LEU A 344 -30.77 -50.09 9.61
CA LEU A 344 -31.43 -51.17 8.84
C LEU A 344 -32.63 -50.71 7.99
N THR A 345 -32.63 -51.18 6.75
CA THR A 345 -33.68 -51.06 5.73
C THR A 345 -34.84 -52.05 5.93
N ARG A 346 -36.06 -51.68 5.47
CA ARG A 346 -37.17 -52.50 4.89
C ARG A 346 -38.50 -51.71 4.99
N PHE A 347 -39.51 -51.75 4.11
CA PHE A 347 -39.68 -52.35 2.76
C PHE A 347 -40.82 -51.63 1.98
N ARG A 348 -40.94 -51.92 0.67
CA ARG A 348 -41.90 -51.39 -0.35
C ARG A 348 -43.33 -52.06 -0.28
N PRO A 349 -44.28 -51.84 -1.23
CA PRO A 349 -44.79 -50.64 -1.96
C PRO A 349 -46.35 -50.61 -2.14
N ARG A 350 -46.95 -49.62 -2.86
CA ARG A 350 -48.12 -49.87 -3.75
C ARG A 350 -48.33 -48.80 -4.86
N ARG A 351 -49.22 -49.08 -5.84
CA ARG A 351 -49.27 -48.48 -7.19
C ARG A 351 -50.41 -47.46 -7.43
N ALA A 352 -50.09 -46.46 -8.26
CA ALA A 352 -50.82 -45.89 -9.41
C ALA A 352 -52.33 -45.48 -9.37
N HIS A 353 -52.60 -44.23 -9.80
CA HIS A 353 -53.52 -43.87 -10.92
C HIS A 353 -53.20 -42.42 -11.41
N ARG A 354 -53.08 -42.15 -12.73
CA ARG A 354 -54.03 -41.42 -13.62
C ARG A 354 -54.60 -40.09 -13.06
N ALA A 355 -54.72 -38.97 -13.81
CA ALA A 355 -54.34 -38.66 -15.21
C ALA A 355 -54.44 -37.15 -15.57
N HIS A 356 -53.85 -36.80 -16.73
CA HIS A 356 -54.34 -35.87 -17.78
C HIS A 356 -54.27 -34.32 -17.71
N ARG A 357 -53.84 -33.76 -18.87
CA ARG A 357 -54.07 -32.42 -19.48
C ARG A 357 -53.26 -31.22 -18.92
N ALA A 358 -52.85 -30.21 -19.71
CA ALA A 358 -52.61 -30.08 -21.17
C ALA A 358 -51.80 -28.80 -21.49
N HIS A 359 -51.04 -28.82 -22.60
CA HIS A 359 -50.56 -27.74 -23.53
C HIS A 359 -50.88 -26.23 -23.30
N PRO A 360 -50.19 -25.28 -24.03
CA PRO A 360 -48.80 -25.21 -24.54
C PRO A 360 -48.19 -23.75 -24.38
N PRO A 361 -47.02 -23.38 -24.96
CA PRO A 361 -46.33 -22.12 -24.63
C PRO A 361 -46.55 -20.96 -25.62
N THR A 362 -46.36 -19.71 -25.15
CA THR A 362 -46.37 -18.49 -25.98
C THR A 362 -44.96 -18.06 -26.36
N ARG A 363 -44.69 -17.93 -27.67
CA ARG A 363 -43.45 -17.34 -28.20
C ARG A 363 -43.58 -15.82 -28.25
N LEU A 364 -42.49 -15.09 -27.94
CA LEU A 364 -42.29 -13.72 -28.43
C LEU A 364 -41.11 -13.70 -29.40
N GLY A 365 -41.33 -13.19 -30.61
CA GLY A 365 -40.30 -13.09 -31.65
C GLY A 365 -39.93 -11.64 -31.93
N ALA A 366 -38.67 -11.27 -31.74
CA ALA A 366 -38.13 -10.00 -32.18
C ALA A 366 -37.70 -10.08 -33.66
N ARG A 367 -38.17 -9.14 -34.48
CA ARG A 367 -37.80 -9.04 -35.91
C ARG A 367 -36.67 -8.03 -36.11
N LEU A 368 -35.56 -8.48 -36.68
CA LEU A 368 -34.57 -7.63 -37.34
C LEU A 368 -35.13 -7.11 -38.67
N ARG A 369 -34.98 -5.80 -38.95
CA ARG A 369 -34.94 -5.24 -40.32
C ARG A 369 -33.98 -4.05 -40.38
N ALA A 370 -33.34 -3.91 -41.54
CA ALA A 370 -32.25 -2.97 -41.81
C ALA A 370 -32.73 -1.61 -42.35
N ALA A 371 -31.79 -0.65 -42.41
CA ALA A 371 -31.93 0.69 -43.00
C ALA A 371 -32.20 0.68 -44.53
N PRO A 372 -32.48 1.85 -45.16
CA PRO A 372 -31.41 2.45 -45.96
C PRO A 372 -31.39 4.01 -46.17
N ARG A 373 -30.16 4.55 -46.22
CA ARG A 373 -29.57 5.54 -47.19
C ARG A 373 -30.06 7.00 -47.39
N SER A 374 -29.04 7.85 -47.65
CA SER A 374 -28.98 9.16 -48.36
C SER A 374 -29.42 10.42 -47.58
N GLY A 375 -28.80 11.61 -47.61
CA GLY A 375 -27.60 12.17 -48.27
C GLY A 375 -27.19 13.54 -47.62
N ARG A 376 -26.65 14.59 -48.25
CA ARG A 376 -26.23 14.84 -49.66
C ARG A 376 -25.36 16.12 -49.90
N ARG A 377 -24.03 16.07 -49.67
CA ARG A 377 -22.94 16.91 -50.29
C ARG A 377 -22.67 18.38 -49.88
N GLY A 378 -21.37 18.72 -49.86
CA GLY A 378 -20.78 20.04 -50.26
C GLY A 378 -20.12 20.84 -49.13
N ARG A 379 -19.00 21.57 -49.30
CA ARG A 379 -18.03 21.73 -50.41
C ARG A 379 -16.66 22.17 -49.84
N ALA A 380 -15.60 21.83 -50.58
CA ALA A 380 -14.27 22.47 -50.58
C ALA A 380 -14.34 24.00 -50.87
N ARG A 381 -13.34 24.90 -50.71
CA ARG A 381 -11.84 24.89 -50.78
C ARG A 381 -11.37 26.35 -50.36
N PRO A 382 -10.13 26.88 -50.58
CA PRO A 382 -8.86 26.67 -49.86
C PRO A 382 -8.03 27.94 -49.46
N SER A 383 -6.91 27.72 -48.75
CA SER A 383 -5.57 28.37 -48.88
C SER A 383 -5.33 29.89 -48.76
N ARG A 384 -4.40 30.28 -47.85
CA ARG A 384 -3.07 30.93 -48.05
C ARG A 384 -2.61 31.50 -46.68
N GLY A 385 -1.37 31.30 -46.22
CA GLY A 385 -0.16 32.10 -46.53
C GLY A 385 -0.13 33.36 -45.62
N SER A 386 0.93 33.72 -44.89
CA SER A 386 2.38 33.54 -45.15
C SER A 386 3.22 33.80 -43.89
N SER A 387 4.49 33.37 -43.92
CA SER A 387 5.60 33.80 -43.04
C SER A 387 6.88 33.89 -43.90
N PRO A 388 8.02 34.46 -43.43
CA PRO A 388 8.22 35.48 -42.40
C PRO A 388 9.05 36.69 -42.96
N SER A 389 9.49 37.57 -42.06
CA SER A 389 10.76 38.31 -42.16
C SER A 389 11.53 38.13 -40.84
#